data_AF-A0A7L4Y9P6-F1
#
_entry.id   AF-A0A7L4Y9P6-F1
#
_cell.length_a   1.000
_cell.length_b   1.000
_cell.length_c   1.000
_cell.angle_alpha   90.00
_cell.angle_beta   90.00
_cell.angle_gamma   90.00
#
_symmetry.space_group_name_H-M   'P 1'
#
loop_
_entity.id
_entity.type
_entity.pdbx_description
1 polymer ?
#
loop_
_entity_poly.entity_id
_entity_poly.type
_entity_poly.pdbx_seq_one_letter_code
_entity_poly.pdbx_strand_id
1 'polypeptide(L)'
;MDLATGCYSDFDSTGVKGDNCADRVTHNRALNKDTAASRRSRTGDNFSHTVSGATAETSRQWNEFKAELRTTYPDNRRGEQMICALVHDDPASSCP
;
A
#
# COMPACT_ATOMS: atom_id res chain seq x y z
N MET A 1 28.90 -22.20 7.83
CA MET A 1 27.69 -22.23 8.67
C MET A 1 26.55 -21.67 7.85
N ASP A 2 25.45 -22.43 7.72
CA ASP A 2 24.23 -21.94 7.08
C ASP A 2 23.46 -21.09 8.10
N LEU A 3 23.40 -19.78 7.86
CA LEU A 3 22.74 -18.80 8.74
C LEU A 3 21.25 -18.64 8.40
N ALA A 4 20.77 -19.31 7.35
CA ALA A 4 19.38 -19.22 6.94
C ALA A 4 18.55 -20.24 7.73
N THR A 5 17.83 -19.76 8.74
CA THR A 5 16.89 -20.59 9.52
C THR A 5 15.62 -20.97 8.73
N GLY A 6 15.35 -20.35 7.58
CA GLY A 6 14.20 -20.63 6.72
C GLY A 6 14.47 -21.67 5.62
N CYS A 7 13.46 -22.42 5.19
CA CYS A 7 13.50 -23.39 4.08
C CYS A 7 12.26 -23.26 3.18
N TYR A 8 12.44 -23.08 1.87
CA TYR A 8 11.34 -22.94 0.91
C TYR A 8 11.16 -24.26 0.16
N SER A 9 10.35 -25.16 0.72
CA SER A 9 10.12 -26.47 0.10
C SER A 9 9.11 -26.44 -1.05
N ASP A 10 8.45 -25.31 -1.28
CA ASP A 10 7.50 -25.08 -2.37
C ASP A 10 8.04 -24.00 -3.31
N PHE A 11 9.05 -24.41 -4.07
CA PHE A 11 9.14 -24.40 -5.53
C PHE A 11 8.37 -23.39 -6.40
N ASP A 12 7.48 -22.51 -5.93
CA ASP A 12 6.82 -21.56 -6.83
C ASP A 12 7.80 -20.55 -7.46
N SER A 13 9.02 -20.43 -6.92
CA SER A 13 10.08 -19.54 -7.45
C SER A 13 11.37 -20.24 -7.89
N THR A 14 11.67 -21.47 -7.45
CA THR A 14 13.06 -21.98 -7.53
C THR A 14 13.36 -22.88 -8.73
N GLY A 15 12.38 -23.51 -9.35
CA GLY A 15 12.65 -24.54 -10.36
C GLY A 15 13.47 -25.75 -9.85
N VAL A 16 13.86 -25.80 -8.56
CA VAL A 16 14.53 -26.94 -7.91
C VAL A 16 14.16 -26.98 -6.42
N LYS A 17 13.87 -28.17 -5.89
CA LYS A 17 13.49 -28.42 -4.51
C LYS A 17 14.74 -28.74 -3.70
N GLY A 18 15.00 -27.99 -2.63
CA GLY A 18 16.02 -28.37 -1.66
C GLY A 18 15.44 -29.45 -0.74
N ASP A 19 15.85 -30.71 -0.91
CA ASP A 19 15.18 -31.87 -0.29
C ASP A 19 15.39 -32.01 1.23
N ASN A 20 16.13 -31.11 1.88
CA ASN A 20 16.43 -31.24 3.30
C ASN A 20 16.12 -29.97 4.09
N CYS A 21 14.84 -29.78 4.41
CA CYS A 21 14.37 -28.78 5.38
C CYS A 21 14.44 -29.26 6.84
N ALA A 22 15.11 -30.39 7.11
CA ALA A 22 15.32 -30.86 8.47
C ALA A 22 15.96 -29.75 9.32
N ASP A 23 15.38 -29.50 10.49
CA ASP A 23 15.79 -28.47 11.46
C ASP A 23 15.70 -27.00 10.97
N ARG A 24 14.92 -26.74 9.90
CA ARG A 24 14.68 -25.38 9.36
C ARG A 24 13.19 -25.01 9.40
N VAL A 25 12.90 -23.72 9.48
CA VAL A 25 11.55 -23.14 9.44
C VAL A 25 11.02 -23.17 8.00
N THR A 26 9.99 -23.97 7.73
CA THR A 26 9.45 -24.12 6.37
C THR A 26 8.59 -22.92 5.93
N HIS A 27 8.85 -22.39 4.74
CA HIS A 27 8.20 -21.24 4.11
C HIS A 27 7.47 -21.62 2.80
N ASN A 28 6.62 -22.64 2.86
CA ASN A 28 6.04 -23.29 1.67
C ASN A 28 4.51 -23.19 1.59
N ARG A 29 3.94 -22.19 2.27
CA ARG A 29 2.50 -21.90 2.37
C ARG A 29 2.33 -20.40 2.64
N ALA A 30 1.09 -19.92 2.79
CA ALA A 30 0.84 -18.60 3.33
C ALA A 30 1.56 -18.45 4.68
N LEU A 31 2.66 -17.69 4.70
CA LEU A 31 3.34 -17.43 5.95
C LEU A 31 2.35 -16.73 6.85
N ASN A 32 2.47 -16.92 8.15
CA ASN A 32 1.54 -16.30 9.07
C ASN A 32 1.45 -14.78 8.77
N LYS A 33 2.58 -14.13 8.44
CA LYS A 33 2.68 -12.72 8.02
C LYS A 33 1.92 -12.35 6.72
N ASP A 34 1.67 -13.31 5.82
CA ASP A 34 1.08 -13.11 4.49
C ASP A 34 -0.45 -13.30 4.50
N THR A 35 -1.06 -13.45 5.68
CA THR A 35 -2.52 -13.52 5.83
C THR A 35 -3.03 -12.43 6.77
N ALA A 36 -4.22 -11.90 6.49
CA ALA A 36 -4.88 -10.90 7.35
C ALA A 36 -5.09 -11.39 8.81
N ALA A 37 -5.05 -12.71 9.04
CA ALA A 37 -5.18 -13.33 10.35
C ALA A 37 -3.87 -13.33 11.18
N SER A 38 -2.75 -12.83 10.64
CA SER A 38 -1.48 -12.80 11.39
C SER A 38 -1.58 -11.94 12.64
N ARG A 39 -1.08 -12.46 13.77
CA ARG A 39 -0.93 -11.70 15.02
C ARG A 39 0.05 -10.51 14.91
N ARG A 40 0.83 -10.37 13.82
CA ARG A 40 1.75 -9.23 13.64
C ARG A 40 1.05 -7.94 13.21
N SER A 41 -0.16 -8.01 12.66
CA SER A 41 -0.98 -6.83 12.31
C SER A 41 -2.05 -6.52 13.35
N ARG A 42 -2.33 -7.45 14.28
CA ARG A 42 -3.46 -7.37 15.21
C ARG A 42 -3.04 -7.18 16.68
N THR A 43 -2.26 -6.14 16.95
CA THR A 43 -2.11 -5.63 18.32
C THR A 43 -3.29 -4.71 18.60
N GLY A 44 -4.33 -5.24 19.26
CA GLY A 44 -5.59 -4.51 19.47
C GLY A 44 -6.16 -4.00 18.15
N ASP A 45 -6.60 -2.74 18.15
CA ASP A 45 -7.19 -2.05 17.00
C ASP A 45 -6.17 -1.18 16.22
N ASN A 46 -4.86 -1.38 16.44
CA ASN A 46 -3.80 -0.53 15.85
C ASN A 46 -3.89 -0.41 14.33
N PHE A 47 -4.20 -1.51 13.63
CA PHE A 47 -4.36 -1.46 12.16
C PHE A 47 -5.55 -0.58 11.77
N SER A 48 -6.70 -0.75 12.43
CA SER A 48 -7.90 0.07 12.19
C SER A 48 -7.63 1.56 12.48
N HIS A 49 -6.97 1.86 13.60
CA HIS A 49 -6.57 3.22 13.94
C HIS A 49 -5.59 3.82 12.93
N THR A 50 -4.61 3.04 12.48
CA THR A 50 -3.62 3.50 11.48
C THR A 50 -4.30 3.81 10.16
N VAL A 51 -5.15 2.91 9.65
CA VAL A 51 -5.89 3.12 8.39
C VAL A 51 -6.84 4.30 8.51
N SER A 52 -7.59 4.41 9.61
CA SER A 52 -8.52 5.52 9.84
C SER A 52 -7.79 6.86 9.94
N GLY A 53 -6.69 6.91 10.69
CA GLY A 53 -5.86 8.11 10.83
C GLY A 53 -5.23 8.52 9.51
N ALA A 54 -4.65 7.57 8.76
CA ALA A 54 -4.07 7.84 7.45
C ALA A 54 -5.11 8.35 6.44
N THR A 55 -6.33 7.78 6.46
CA THR A 55 -7.44 8.21 5.60
C THR A 55 -7.88 9.63 5.95
N ALA A 56 -8.07 9.92 7.25
CA ALA A 56 -8.46 11.25 7.72
C ALA A 56 -7.40 12.30 7.35
N GLU A 57 -6.13 11.99 7.56
CA GLU A 57 -5.03 12.90 7.28
C GLU A 57 -4.82 13.14 5.78
N THR A 58 -4.87 12.08 4.96
CA THR A 58 -4.78 12.22 3.50
C THR A 58 -5.94 13.05 2.96
N SER A 59 -7.15 12.87 3.50
CA SER A 59 -8.33 13.67 3.12
C SER A 59 -8.17 15.14 3.51
N ARG A 60 -7.63 15.42 4.70
CA ARG A 60 -7.32 16.79 5.16
C ARG A 60 -6.31 17.46 4.22
N GLN A 61 -5.17 16.82 3.98
CA GLN A 61 -4.13 17.34 3.11
C GLN A 61 -4.62 17.55 1.68
N TRP A 62 -5.44 16.64 1.15
CA TRP A 62 -6.05 16.81 -0.18
C TRP A 62 -6.93 18.05 -0.25
N ASN A 63 -7.73 18.33 0.78
CA ASN A 63 -8.56 19.52 0.83
C ASN A 63 -7.74 20.81 0.94
N GLU A 64 -6.68 20.80 1.74
CA GLU A 64 -5.75 21.93 1.85
C GLU A 64 -5.02 22.19 0.53
N PHE A 65 -4.55 21.14 -0.12
CA PHE A 65 -3.90 21.25 -1.42
C PHE A 65 -4.84 21.82 -2.50
N LYS A 66 -6.10 21.35 -2.56
CA LYS A 66 -7.11 21.93 -3.45
C LYS A 66 -7.36 23.41 -3.14
N ALA A 67 -7.41 23.79 -1.87
CA ALA A 67 -7.61 25.19 -1.46
C ALA A 67 -6.41 26.07 -1.87
N GLU A 68 -5.19 25.56 -1.72
CA GLU A 68 -3.99 26.25 -2.16
C GLU A 68 -3.99 26.41 -3.69
N LEU A 69 -4.28 25.36 -4.46
CA LEU A 69 -4.36 25.45 -5.93
C LEU A 69 -5.35 26.54 -6.40
N ARG A 70 -6.50 26.67 -5.75
CA ARG A 70 -7.48 27.72 -6.05
C ARG A 70 -6.97 29.11 -5.71
N THR A 71 -6.23 29.23 -4.61
CA THR A 71 -5.65 30.49 -4.15
C THR A 71 -4.49 30.94 -5.03
N THR A 72 -3.58 30.01 -5.38
CA THR A 72 -2.41 30.28 -6.20
C THR A 72 -2.76 30.52 -7.67
N TYR A 73 -3.78 29.83 -8.21
CA TYR A 73 -4.18 29.90 -9.63
C TYR A 73 -5.66 30.28 -9.80
N PRO A 74 -6.05 31.53 -9.46
CA PRO A 74 -7.44 31.95 -9.51
C PRO A 74 -7.96 32.19 -10.93
N ASP A 75 -7.06 32.57 -11.84
CA ASP A 75 -7.43 33.05 -13.17
C ASP A 75 -8.07 31.95 -14.02
N ASN A 76 -9.19 32.29 -14.65
CA ASN A 76 -9.92 31.41 -15.57
C ASN A 76 -10.20 30.01 -14.99
N ARG A 77 -10.35 29.90 -13.67
CA ARG A 77 -10.57 28.62 -12.96
C ARG A 77 -9.43 27.61 -13.14
N ARG A 78 -8.21 28.07 -13.45
CA ARG A 78 -7.04 27.21 -13.67
C ARG A 78 -6.77 26.27 -12.49
N GLY A 79 -6.93 26.75 -11.25
CA GLY A 79 -6.86 25.90 -10.06
C GLY A 79 -7.89 24.76 -10.06
N GLU A 80 -9.13 25.01 -10.45
CA GLU A 80 -10.17 23.96 -10.57
C GLU A 80 -9.84 22.96 -11.67
N GLN A 81 -9.29 23.42 -12.80
CA GLN A 81 -8.88 22.55 -13.91
C GLN A 81 -7.76 21.59 -13.48
N MET A 82 -6.77 22.08 -12.73
CA MET A 82 -5.71 21.24 -12.16
C MET A 82 -6.29 20.19 -11.21
N ILE A 83 -7.23 20.58 -10.33
CA ILE A 83 -7.88 19.66 -9.40
C ILE A 83 -8.65 18.57 -10.15
N CYS A 84 -9.41 18.95 -11.19
CA CYS A 84 -10.11 17.99 -12.03
C CYS A 84 -9.15 17.02 -12.70
N ALA A 85 -8.03 17.52 -13.24
CA ALA A 85 -7.09 16.69 -13.99
C ALA A 85 -6.36 15.65 -13.12
N LEU A 86 -6.17 15.94 -11.83
CA LEU A 86 -5.53 15.00 -10.90
C LEU A 86 -6.39 13.77 -10.56
N VAL A 87 -7.69 13.79 -10.87
CA VAL A 87 -8.63 12.71 -10.52
C VAL A 87 -9.30 12.07 -11.75
N HIS A 88 -8.90 12.44 -12.96
CA HIS A 88 -9.41 11.87 -14.21
C HIS A 88 -8.27 11.36 -15.08
N ASP A 89 -8.49 10.21 -15.71
CA ASP A 89 -7.48 9.57 -16.58
C ASP A 89 -7.32 10.28 -17.94
N ASP A 90 -8.39 10.91 -18.45
CA ASP A 90 -8.37 11.71 -19.69
C ASP A 90 -8.86 13.16 -19.44
N PRO A 91 -8.04 14.00 -18.80
CA PRO A 91 -8.45 15.34 -18.40
C PRO A 91 -8.69 16.29 -19.57
N ALA A 92 -8.16 16.00 -20.76
CA ALA A 92 -8.36 16.85 -21.94
C ALA A 92 -9.81 16.79 -22.44
N SER A 93 -10.51 15.67 -22.22
CA SER A 93 -11.92 15.52 -22.57
C SER A 93 -12.87 15.70 -21.38
N SER A 94 -12.43 15.40 -20.16
CA SER A 94 -13.30 15.35 -18.98
C SER A 94 -13.29 16.63 -18.12
N CYS A 95 -12.30 17.51 -18.28
CA CYS A 95 -12.17 18.72 -17.46
C CYS A 95 -12.49 19.99 -18.26
N PRO A 96 -13.43 20.83 -17.78
CA PRO A 96 -13.92 22.02 -18.50
C PRO A 96 -12.96 23.22 -18.48
#